data_AF-A0A6A3X9N7-F1
#
_entry.id   AF-A0A6A3X9N7-F1
#
_cell.length_a   1.000
_cell.length_b   1.000
_cell.length_c   1.000
_cell.angle_alpha   90.00
_cell.angle_beta   90.00
_cell.angle_gamma   90.00
#
_symmetry.space_group_name_H-M   'P 1'
#
loop_
_entity.id
_entity.type
_entity.pdbx_description
1 polymer ?
#
loop_
_entity_poly.entity_id
_entity_poly.type
_entity_poly.pdbx_seq_one_letter_code
_entity_poly.pdbx_strand_id
1 'polypeptide(L)'
;MRGAKPRRGQLWRGPASVGQPSALGRRSYIDDILVTAGSWDETCERVEALLESCDQWNLSITVENNYWGMRKVDYLGHQVSEDGLEAKPKDLSSLRDLPFPSSLRAMQSFLSSLNYYSRFLEDYAVYAPTLYELREVDFAELKMRADLREIWNGMEKGHADCNAGESGGIATKVDPEVKEGRWLHAFRAFWTLREKIGTTPILRHFDPDRLPVVIVYASEWAISDSIMQEHDHTYSRSPAAR
;
A
#
# COMPACT_ATOMS: atom_id res chain seq x y z
N MET A 1 47.20 9.60 -17.63
CA MET A 1 46.88 10.57 -18.70
C MET A 1 45.89 9.92 -19.66
N ARG A 2 44.76 10.59 -19.96
CA ARG A 2 43.84 10.45 -21.12
C ARG A 2 43.33 9.02 -21.41
N GLY A 3 42.05 8.67 -21.35
CA GLY A 3 40.80 9.42 -21.48
C GLY A 3 39.93 8.71 -22.52
N ALA A 4 38.73 8.27 -22.16
CA ALA A 4 37.59 8.09 -23.08
C ALA A 4 36.30 7.85 -22.27
N LYS A 5 35.38 8.81 -22.33
CA LYS A 5 33.94 8.54 -22.17
C LYS A 5 33.42 8.02 -23.51
N PRO A 6 32.35 7.21 -23.48
CA PRO A 6 31.17 7.66 -24.18
C PRO A 6 29.90 7.57 -23.30
N ARG A 7 29.14 8.67 -23.29
CA ARG A 7 27.70 8.66 -22.99
C ARG A 7 26.98 8.69 -24.33
N ARG A 8 26.06 7.76 -24.58
CA ARG A 8 24.69 7.95 -25.10
C ARG A 8 24.17 6.66 -25.71
N GLY A 9 22.99 6.26 -25.24
CA GLY A 9 21.94 5.53 -25.94
C GLY A 9 22.41 4.47 -26.94
N GLN A 10 22.54 3.24 -26.46
CA GLN A 10 22.34 2.08 -27.32
C GLN A 10 21.21 1.26 -26.75
N LEU A 11 20.14 1.19 -27.54
CA LEU A 11 19.03 0.28 -27.40
C LEU A 11 19.63 -1.14 -27.35
N TRP A 12 19.46 -1.82 -26.21
CA TRP A 12 19.95 -3.17 -25.98
C TRP A 12 19.30 -4.12 -26.99
N ARG A 13 20.08 -4.62 -27.96
CA ARG A 13 19.77 -5.84 -28.74
C ARG A 13 21.08 -6.62 -28.92
N GLY A 14 21.38 -7.45 -27.93
CA GLY A 14 22.31 -8.60 -28.04
C GLY A 14 21.52 -9.90 -27.93
N PRO A 15 22.04 -11.04 -28.42
CA PRO A 15 21.23 -12.20 -28.79
C PRO A 15 20.60 -12.82 -27.54
N ALA A 16 19.27 -12.78 -27.47
CA ALA A 16 18.53 -13.66 -26.58
C ALA A 16 18.87 -15.09 -26.99
N SER A 17 19.39 -15.90 -26.06
CA SER A 17 19.18 -17.34 -26.12
C SER A 17 17.68 -17.55 -26.10
N VAL A 18 17.12 -17.84 -27.28
CA VAL A 18 15.68 -18.03 -27.46
C VAL A 18 15.27 -19.25 -26.63
N GLY A 19 14.57 -19.03 -25.52
CA GLY A 19 13.77 -20.07 -24.87
C GLY A 19 14.10 -20.43 -23.42
N GLN A 20 15.11 -19.86 -22.75
CA GLN A 20 15.26 -20.06 -21.30
C GLN A 20 14.37 -19.09 -20.52
N PRO A 21 13.46 -19.59 -19.64
CA PRO A 21 12.71 -18.72 -18.76
C PRO A 21 13.66 -17.99 -17.81
N SER A 22 13.41 -16.69 -17.58
CA SER A 22 14.16 -15.90 -16.61
C SER A 22 14.16 -16.59 -15.25
N ALA A 23 15.34 -16.80 -14.65
CA ALA A 23 15.49 -17.33 -13.30
C ALA A 23 14.72 -16.49 -12.25
N LEU A 24 14.44 -15.22 -12.57
CA LEU A 24 13.82 -14.24 -11.66
C LEU A 24 12.35 -13.94 -11.99
N GLY A 25 11.84 -14.41 -13.13
CA GLY A 25 10.56 -13.93 -13.66
C GLY A 25 10.51 -12.40 -13.73
N ARG A 26 9.40 -11.78 -13.29
CA ARG A 26 9.20 -10.32 -13.16
C ARG A 26 9.41 -9.80 -11.73
N ARG A 27 10.33 -10.41 -10.96
CA ARG A 27 10.51 -10.14 -9.52
C ARG A 27 11.86 -9.50 -9.20
N SER A 28 12.40 -8.73 -10.14
CA SER A 28 13.56 -7.86 -9.94
C SER A 28 13.18 -6.40 -10.19
N TYR A 29 13.74 -5.50 -9.38
CA TYR A 29 13.59 -4.07 -9.56
C TYR A 29 14.93 -3.38 -9.28
N ILE A 30 15.57 -2.89 -10.35
CA ILE A 30 16.92 -2.30 -10.31
C ILE A 30 17.90 -3.29 -9.67
N ASP A 31 18.32 -3.06 -8.43
CA ASP A 31 19.30 -3.87 -7.69
C ASP A 31 18.64 -4.86 -6.73
N ASP A 32 17.32 -4.76 -6.50
CA ASP A 32 16.57 -5.63 -5.58
C ASP A 32 16.03 -6.87 -6.30
N ILE A 33 16.53 -8.04 -5.93
CA ILE A 33 16.17 -9.33 -6.53
C ILE A 33 15.44 -10.20 -5.53
N LEU A 34 14.23 -10.67 -5.88
CA LEU A 34 13.48 -11.63 -5.09
C LEU A 34 13.43 -12.99 -5.80
N VAL A 35 14.04 -14.00 -5.17
CA VAL A 35 13.97 -15.40 -5.60
C VAL A 35 12.97 -16.14 -4.72
N THR A 36 11.99 -16.78 -5.34
CA THR A 36 10.97 -17.59 -4.66
C THR A 36 10.94 -18.97 -5.31
N ALA A 37 10.58 -20.02 -4.58
CA ALA A 37 10.37 -21.35 -5.14
C ALA A 37 9.33 -22.13 -4.30
N GLY A 38 8.80 -23.22 -4.85
CA GLY A 38 7.88 -24.11 -4.14
C GLY A 38 8.58 -25.12 -3.22
N SER A 39 9.89 -25.32 -3.38
CA SER A 39 10.70 -26.20 -2.54
C SER A 39 12.09 -25.63 -2.28
N TRP A 40 12.79 -26.22 -1.30
CA TRP A 40 14.19 -25.87 -1.00
C TRP A 40 15.12 -26.19 -2.17
N ASP A 41 14.96 -27.37 -2.79
CA ASP A 41 15.80 -27.79 -3.91
C ASP A 41 15.63 -26.85 -5.10
N GLU A 42 14.39 -26.49 -5.43
CA GLU A 42 14.10 -25.50 -6.49
C GLU A 42 14.65 -24.11 -6.14
N THR A 43 14.68 -23.74 -4.85
CA THR A 43 15.32 -22.50 -4.41
C THR A 43 16.82 -22.53 -4.70
N CYS A 44 17.50 -23.64 -4.36
CA CYS A 44 18.93 -23.80 -4.63
C CYS A 44 19.23 -23.73 -6.13
N GLU A 45 18.46 -24.44 -6.96
CA GLU A 45 18.61 -24.42 -8.43
C GLU A 45 18.47 -23.00 -9.00
N ARG A 46 17.46 -22.25 -8.55
CA ARG A 46 17.23 -20.86 -9.00
C ARG A 46 18.34 -19.91 -8.53
N VAL A 47 18.84 -20.09 -7.31
CA VAL A 47 19.96 -19.30 -6.78
C VAL A 47 21.24 -19.59 -7.55
N GLU A 48 21.53 -20.85 -7.86
CA GLU A 48 22.69 -21.24 -8.66
C GLU A 48 22.64 -20.59 -10.05
N ALA A 49 21.50 -20.69 -10.75
CA ALA A 49 21.30 -20.04 -12.04
C ALA A 49 21.43 -18.49 -11.99
N LEU A 50 21.00 -17.88 -10.88
CA LEU A 50 21.19 -16.44 -10.64
C LEU A 50 22.67 -16.10 -10.48
N LEU A 51 23.42 -16.86 -9.68
CA LEU A 51 24.84 -16.62 -9.46
C LEU A 51 25.67 -16.82 -10.74
N GLU A 52 25.36 -17.84 -11.54
CA GLU A 52 25.96 -18.05 -12.85
C GLU A 52 25.71 -16.86 -13.79
N SER A 53 24.48 -16.33 -13.79
CA SER A 53 24.14 -15.14 -14.56
C SER A 53 24.93 -13.92 -14.06
N CYS A 54 25.03 -13.72 -12.75
CA CYS A 54 25.81 -12.63 -12.18
C CYS A 54 27.29 -12.72 -12.60
N ASP A 55 27.89 -13.90 -12.54
CA ASP A 55 29.26 -14.12 -12.98
C ASP A 55 29.45 -13.81 -14.47
N GLN A 56 28.56 -14.33 -15.33
CA GLN A 56 28.57 -14.08 -16.78
C GLN A 56 28.54 -12.59 -17.13
N TRP A 57 27.76 -11.80 -16.39
CA TRP A 57 27.58 -10.37 -16.62
C TRP A 57 28.45 -9.48 -15.73
N ASN A 58 29.39 -10.08 -14.97
CA ASN A 58 30.29 -9.38 -14.07
C ASN A 58 29.55 -8.49 -13.05
N LEU A 59 28.46 -9.01 -12.49
CA LEU A 59 27.68 -8.44 -11.41
C LEU A 59 28.11 -9.06 -10.08
N SER A 60 28.21 -8.24 -9.04
CA SER A 60 28.56 -8.71 -7.70
C SER A 60 27.36 -8.61 -6.75
N ILE A 61 27.16 -9.63 -5.94
CA ILE A 61 26.15 -9.67 -4.87
C ILE A 61 26.88 -9.60 -3.52
N THR A 62 26.47 -8.67 -2.67
CA THR A 62 27.04 -8.52 -1.31
C THR A 62 26.31 -9.41 -0.31
N VAL A 63 26.98 -10.43 0.23
CA VAL A 63 26.37 -11.40 1.17
C VAL A 63 25.71 -10.73 2.39
N GLU A 64 26.32 -9.67 2.92
CA GLU A 64 25.91 -9.00 4.17
C GLU A 64 24.53 -8.34 4.11
N ASN A 65 24.07 -7.95 2.91
CA ASN A 65 22.80 -7.24 2.71
C ASN A 65 21.70 -8.14 2.11
N ASN A 66 21.90 -9.46 2.14
CA ASN A 66 20.98 -10.41 1.53
C ASN A 66 20.36 -11.34 2.58
N TYR A 67 19.10 -11.71 2.34
CA TYR A 67 18.35 -12.67 3.14
C TYR A 67 18.16 -13.95 2.33
N TRP A 68 18.48 -15.10 2.94
CA TRP A 68 18.48 -16.40 2.27
C TRP A 68 17.57 -17.39 2.98
N GLY A 69 16.78 -18.16 2.23
CA GLY A 69 15.96 -19.24 2.80
C GLY A 69 14.86 -18.81 3.76
N MET A 70 14.44 -17.54 3.70
CA MET A 70 13.42 -16.99 4.59
C MET A 70 12.03 -17.28 4.05
N ARG A 71 11.10 -17.73 4.91
CA ARG A 71 9.68 -17.87 4.57
C ARG A 71 8.96 -16.51 4.43
N LYS A 72 9.55 -15.46 5.01
CA LYS A 72 9.02 -14.10 5.01
C LYS A 72 10.18 -13.12 4.90
N VAL A 73 10.15 -12.22 3.92
CA VAL A 73 11.26 -11.29 3.61
C VAL A 73 10.74 -9.90 3.29
N ASP A 74 11.50 -8.88 3.67
CA ASP A 74 11.22 -7.49 3.27
C ASP A 74 11.69 -7.28 1.82
N TYR A 75 10.81 -6.79 0.95
CA TYR A 75 11.10 -6.51 -0.46
C TYR A 75 10.32 -5.28 -0.95
N LEU A 76 11.03 -4.29 -1.52
CA LEU A 76 10.47 -3.02 -2.02
C LEU A 76 9.53 -2.27 -1.04
N GLY A 77 9.87 -2.30 0.24
CA GLY A 77 9.10 -1.64 1.31
C GLY A 77 7.85 -2.40 1.78
N HIS A 78 7.66 -3.63 1.29
CA HIS A 78 6.62 -4.54 1.73
C HIS A 78 7.21 -5.81 2.34
N GLN A 79 6.38 -6.61 2.99
CA GLN A 79 6.77 -7.92 3.47
C GLN A 79 6.11 -8.99 2.61
N VAL A 80 6.92 -9.88 2.03
CA VAL A 80 6.47 -10.95 1.13
C VAL A 80 6.61 -12.28 1.85
N SER A 81 5.55 -13.07 1.84
CA SER A 81 5.51 -14.43 2.39
C SER A 81 4.85 -15.40 1.40
N GLU A 82 4.72 -16.66 1.78
CA GLU A 82 3.90 -17.65 1.07
C GLU A 82 2.42 -17.25 1.03
N ASP A 83 1.91 -16.62 2.10
CA ASP A 83 0.51 -16.21 2.22
C ASP A 83 0.16 -15.01 1.33
N GLY A 84 1.15 -14.16 1.02
CA GLY A 84 0.93 -12.99 0.17
C GLY A 84 1.88 -11.83 0.42
N LEU A 85 1.37 -10.64 0.10
CA LEU A 85 2.04 -9.35 0.28
C LEU A 85 1.39 -8.60 1.44
N GLU A 86 2.23 -8.13 2.37
CA GLU A 86 1.85 -7.37 3.55
C GLU A 86 2.45 -5.97 3.53
N ALA A 87 1.70 -5.00 4.05
CA ALA A 87 2.23 -3.67 4.33
C ALA A 87 3.18 -3.74 5.54
N LYS A 88 4.25 -2.95 5.53
CA LYS A 88 5.29 -3.02 6.57
C LYS A 88 4.79 -2.42 7.90
N PRO A 89 4.65 -3.20 8.98
CA PRO A 89 3.92 -2.78 10.18
C PRO A 89 4.56 -1.61 10.96
N LYS A 90 5.88 -1.43 10.86
CA LYS A 90 6.61 -0.38 11.59
C LYS A 90 6.24 1.05 11.16
N ASP A 91 5.84 1.22 9.90
CA ASP A 91 5.46 2.54 9.37
C ASP A 91 3.96 2.81 9.55
N LEU A 92 3.14 1.75 9.65
CA LEU A 92 1.68 1.84 9.76
C LEU A 92 1.21 2.39 11.10
N SER A 93 1.86 2.02 12.21
CA SER A 93 1.46 2.51 13.53
C SER A 93 1.57 4.04 13.62
N SER A 94 2.60 4.62 12.99
CA SER A 94 2.79 6.07 12.96
C SER A 94 1.64 6.79 12.24
N LEU A 95 1.12 6.21 11.15
CA LEU A 95 -0.02 6.73 10.39
C LEU A 95 -1.35 6.51 11.13
N ARG A 96 -1.50 5.34 11.77
CA ARG A 96 -2.66 5.00 12.59
C ARG A 96 -2.78 5.88 13.83
N ASP A 97 -1.71 6.48 14.33
CA ASP A 97 -1.77 7.28 15.55
C ASP A 97 -1.82 8.81 15.28
N LEU A 98 -1.93 9.21 14.00
CA LEU A 98 -2.00 10.62 13.61
C LEU A 98 -3.33 11.27 14.05
N PRO A 99 -3.27 12.46 14.67
CA PRO A 99 -4.47 13.26 14.92
C PRO A 99 -5.03 13.83 13.61
N PHE A 100 -6.28 14.31 13.64
CA PHE A 100 -6.86 14.98 12.49
C PHE A 100 -5.98 16.19 12.06
N PRO A 101 -5.62 16.31 10.76
CA PRO A 101 -4.77 17.39 10.27
C PRO A 101 -5.35 18.78 10.57
N SER A 102 -4.50 19.70 11.02
CA SER A 102 -4.91 21.08 11.35
C SER A 102 -4.70 22.09 10.20
N SER A 103 -4.25 21.61 9.04
CA SER A 103 -4.02 22.42 7.84
C SER A 103 -4.18 21.59 6.57
N LEU A 104 -4.44 22.27 5.45
CA LEU A 104 -4.52 21.63 4.13
C LEU A 104 -3.22 20.91 3.78
N ARG A 105 -2.07 21.51 4.05
CA ARG A 105 -0.77 20.89 3.81
C ARG A 105 -0.59 19.59 4.60
N ALA A 106 -1.01 19.57 5.86
CA ALA A 106 -0.95 18.36 6.68
C ALA A 106 -1.91 17.27 6.15
N MET A 107 -3.11 17.66 5.69
CA MET A 107 -4.07 16.74 5.07
C MET A 107 -3.52 16.13 3.77
N GLN A 108 -2.94 16.96 2.90
CA GLN A 108 -2.30 16.49 1.67
C GLN A 108 -1.12 15.56 1.95
N SER A 109 -0.32 15.87 2.99
CA SER A 109 0.76 14.98 3.43
C SER A 109 0.23 13.62 3.89
N PHE A 110 -0.86 13.61 4.67
CA PHE A 110 -1.52 12.36 5.10
C PHE A 110 -2.01 11.53 3.91
N LEU A 111 -2.77 12.15 2.99
CA LEU A 111 -3.28 11.48 1.79
C LEU A 111 -2.15 10.94 0.89
N SER A 112 -1.07 11.72 0.74
CA SER A 112 0.11 11.29 -0.04
C SER A 112 0.78 10.07 0.59
N SER A 113 0.91 10.02 1.93
CA SER A 113 1.44 8.85 2.63
C SER A 113 0.55 7.62 2.45
N LEU A 114 -0.78 7.80 2.46
CA LEU A 114 -1.72 6.69 2.23
C LEU A 114 -1.69 6.15 0.80
N ASN A 115 -1.33 6.97 -0.19
CA ASN A 115 -1.32 6.54 -1.58
C ASN A 115 -0.39 5.34 -1.83
N TYR A 116 0.75 5.26 -1.12
CA TYR A 116 1.65 4.10 -1.16
C TYR A 116 0.96 2.80 -0.70
N TYR A 117 0.04 2.92 0.27
CA TYR A 117 -0.72 1.82 0.86
C TYR A 117 -2.11 1.63 0.27
N SER A 118 -2.51 2.42 -0.72
CA SER A 118 -3.86 2.39 -1.33
C SER A 118 -4.31 0.99 -1.74
N ARG A 119 -3.38 0.15 -2.24
CA ARG A 119 -3.66 -1.26 -2.59
C ARG A 119 -4.16 -2.12 -1.42
N PHE A 120 -3.80 -1.77 -0.18
CA PHE A 120 -4.24 -2.45 1.04
C PHE A 120 -5.50 -1.80 1.64
N LEU A 121 -5.83 -0.57 1.24
CA LEU A 121 -6.95 0.20 1.76
C LEU A 121 -8.18 -0.03 0.89
N GLU A 122 -9.12 -0.83 1.39
CA GLU A 122 -10.41 -1.00 0.73
C GLU A 122 -11.24 0.29 0.77
N ASP A 123 -11.91 0.59 -0.34
CA ASP A 123 -12.71 1.80 -0.54
C ASP A 123 -11.92 3.11 -0.39
N TYR A 124 -10.61 3.09 -0.62
CA TYR A 124 -9.79 4.30 -0.56
C TYR A 124 -10.36 5.41 -1.44
N ALA A 125 -10.77 5.09 -2.67
CA ALA A 125 -11.40 6.06 -3.58
C ALA A 125 -12.82 6.49 -3.18
N VAL A 126 -13.43 5.90 -2.15
CA VAL A 126 -14.70 6.35 -1.57
C VAL A 126 -14.44 7.40 -0.49
N TYR A 127 -13.45 7.16 0.39
CA TYR A 127 -13.17 8.06 1.52
C TYR A 127 -12.23 9.21 1.16
N ALA A 128 -11.19 8.96 0.36
CA ALA A 128 -10.18 9.96 0.00
C ALA A 128 -10.76 11.22 -0.68
N PRO A 129 -11.76 11.14 -1.59
CA PRO A 129 -12.31 12.33 -2.23
C PRO A 129 -12.86 13.36 -1.24
N THR A 130 -13.56 12.90 -0.20
CA THR A 130 -14.08 13.75 0.88
C THR A 130 -12.98 14.59 1.53
N LEU A 131 -11.76 14.06 1.60
CA LEU A 131 -10.60 14.74 2.18
C LEU A 131 -9.86 15.61 1.15
N TYR A 132 -9.81 15.19 -0.12
CA TYR A 132 -9.24 15.99 -1.21
C TYR A 132 -10.03 17.26 -1.49
N GLU A 133 -11.35 17.25 -1.27
CA GLU A 133 -12.23 18.40 -1.45
C GLU A 133 -12.03 19.50 -0.38
N LEU A 134 -11.26 19.25 0.69
CA LEU A 134 -10.97 20.26 1.70
C LEU A 134 -10.03 21.33 1.15
N ARG A 135 -10.29 22.59 1.51
CA ARG A 135 -9.55 23.79 1.07
C ARG A 135 -9.05 24.57 2.27
N GLU A 136 -8.15 25.52 2.06
CA GLU A 136 -7.59 26.35 3.15
C GLU A 136 -8.67 27.08 3.96
N VAL A 137 -9.72 27.54 3.29
CA VAL A 137 -10.88 28.19 3.94
C VAL A 137 -11.59 27.27 4.92
N ASP A 138 -11.62 25.97 4.65
CA ASP A 138 -12.24 24.98 5.53
C ASP A 138 -11.38 24.81 6.79
N PHE A 139 -10.06 24.70 6.66
CA PHE A 139 -9.17 24.65 7.82
C PHE A 139 -9.17 25.96 8.63
N ALA A 140 -9.44 27.11 8.01
CA ALA A 140 -9.67 28.35 8.74
C ALA A 140 -10.97 28.30 9.56
N GLU A 141 -12.06 27.76 9.01
CA GLU A 141 -13.32 27.53 9.74
C GLU A 141 -13.11 26.57 10.92
N LEU A 142 -12.43 25.44 10.71
CA LEU A 142 -12.11 24.46 11.75
C LEU A 142 -11.35 25.08 12.94
N LYS A 143 -10.50 26.08 12.67
CA LYS A 143 -9.79 26.81 13.74
C LYS A 143 -10.71 27.72 14.54
N MET A 144 -11.75 28.28 13.93
CA MET A 144 -12.67 29.22 14.57
C MET A 144 -13.81 28.53 15.31
N ARG A 145 -14.23 27.33 14.86
CA ARG A 145 -15.33 26.56 15.43
C ARG A 145 -14.87 25.59 16.52
N ALA A 146 -15.13 25.94 17.79
CA ALA A 146 -14.79 25.09 18.94
C ALA A 146 -15.63 23.80 18.98
N ASP A 147 -16.89 23.88 18.56
CA ASP A 147 -17.84 22.78 18.45
C ASP A 147 -17.35 21.65 17.52
N LEU A 148 -16.70 21.99 16.39
CA LEU A 148 -16.11 20.98 15.51
C LEU A 148 -14.97 20.20 16.18
N ARG A 149 -14.19 20.87 17.05
CA ARG A 149 -13.14 20.20 17.83
C ARG A 149 -13.73 19.29 18.89
N GLU A 150 -14.84 19.69 19.51
CA GLU A 150 -15.57 18.84 20.45
C GLU A 150 -16.14 17.59 19.76
N ILE A 151 -16.67 17.72 18.54
CA ILE A 151 -17.11 16.57 17.73
C ILE A 151 -15.94 15.62 17.46
N TRP A 152 -14.81 16.12 16.99
CA TRP A 152 -13.61 15.30 16.75
C TRP A 152 -13.13 14.59 18.04
N ASN A 153 -12.97 15.35 19.13
CA ASN A 153 -12.54 14.81 20.42
C ASN A 153 -13.55 13.78 20.96
N GLY A 154 -14.85 13.99 20.71
CA GLY A 154 -15.92 13.05 21.05
C GLY A 154 -15.82 11.76 20.25
N MET A 155 -15.48 11.82 18.96
CA MET A 155 -15.20 10.64 18.14
C MET A 155 -13.96 9.88 18.64
N GLU A 156 -12.86 10.57 18.95
CA GLU A 156 -11.66 9.93 19.51
C GLU A 156 -11.94 9.24 20.85
N LYS A 157 -12.70 9.89 21.74
CA LYS A 157 -13.04 9.33 23.06
C LYS A 157 -14.04 8.18 23.00
N GLY A 158 -15.13 8.33 22.24
CA GLY A 158 -16.13 7.28 22.07
C GLY A 158 -15.53 5.99 21.51
N HIS A 159 -14.43 6.09 20.76
CA HIS A 159 -13.66 4.95 20.30
C HIS A 159 -12.67 4.37 21.33
N ALA A 160 -12.05 5.19 22.18
CA ALA A 160 -11.26 4.68 23.32
C ALA A 160 -12.14 3.80 24.23
N ASP A 161 -13.41 4.16 24.38
CA ASP A 161 -14.40 3.44 25.19
C ASP A 161 -14.96 2.19 24.46
N CYS A 162 -15.07 2.18 23.12
CA CYS A 162 -15.61 1.02 22.40
C CYS A 162 -14.62 -0.16 22.22
N ASN A 163 -13.38 -0.02 22.70
CA ASN A 163 -12.51 -1.18 23.00
C ASN A 163 -12.99 -1.99 24.22
N ALA A 164 -14.01 -1.49 24.94
CA ALA A 164 -14.83 -2.23 25.89
C ALA A 164 -16.22 -2.46 25.26
N GLY A 165 -16.30 -3.43 24.34
CA GLY A 165 -17.49 -3.96 23.68
C GLY A 165 -18.83 -3.22 23.84
N GLU A 166 -19.23 -2.48 22.80
CA GLU A 166 -20.59 -2.44 22.23
C GLU A 166 -20.65 -1.39 21.11
N SER A 167 -21.12 -1.81 19.93
CA SER A 167 -21.31 -0.97 18.74
C SER A 167 -22.57 -0.13 18.85
N GLY A 168 -22.51 0.98 19.60
CA GLY A 168 -23.57 1.99 19.73
C GLY A 168 -23.20 3.29 19.02
N GLY A 169 -23.88 3.62 17.92
CA GLY A 169 -23.54 4.76 17.06
C GLY A 169 -23.72 6.14 17.70
N ILE A 170 -22.71 7.01 17.52
CA ILE A 170 -22.66 8.43 17.95
C ILE A 170 -23.56 9.34 17.06
N ALA A 171 -24.34 8.77 16.13
CA ALA A 171 -24.94 9.51 15.01
C ALA A 171 -26.33 10.13 15.25
N THR A 172 -26.87 10.17 16.47
CA THR A 172 -28.28 10.59 16.71
C THR A 172 -28.48 11.99 17.28
N LYS A 173 -27.48 12.88 17.29
CA LYS A 173 -27.68 14.27 17.76
C LYS A 173 -26.87 15.30 16.95
N VAL A 174 -27.19 15.50 15.67
CA VAL A 174 -26.73 16.69 14.91
C VAL A 174 -27.81 17.10 13.92
N ASP A 175 -28.20 18.39 13.96
CA ASP A 175 -29.20 19.01 13.09
C ASP A 175 -28.64 19.11 11.64
N PRO A 176 -29.37 18.71 10.57
CA PRO A 176 -28.80 18.47 9.25
C PRO A 176 -28.68 19.71 8.36
N GLU A 177 -28.20 20.84 8.87
CA GLU A 177 -27.78 21.95 8.00
C GLU A 177 -26.41 21.65 7.37
N VAL A 178 -26.46 21.03 6.18
CA VAL A 178 -25.51 20.86 5.04
C VAL A 178 -23.98 21.07 5.25
N LYS A 179 -23.51 22.01 6.08
CA LYS A 179 -22.09 22.20 6.43
C LYS A 179 -21.59 21.35 7.60
N GLU A 180 -22.45 21.05 8.59
CA GLU A 180 -22.09 20.11 9.67
C GLU A 180 -21.97 18.69 9.14
N GLY A 181 -22.79 18.34 8.15
CA GLY A 181 -22.64 17.12 7.36
C GLY A 181 -21.24 17.00 6.79
N ARG A 182 -20.71 18.02 6.10
CA ARG A 182 -19.40 17.93 5.43
C ARG A 182 -18.25 17.62 6.40
N TRP A 183 -18.19 18.31 7.54
CA TRP A 183 -17.16 18.03 8.56
C TRP A 183 -17.32 16.66 9.19
N LEU A 184 -18.55 16.23 9.46
CA LEU A 184 -18.84 14.89 9.95
C LEU A 184 -18.36 13.81 8.97
N HIS A 185 -18.59 14.00 7.67
CA HIS A 185 -18.09 13.09 6.62
C HIS A 185 -16.56 13.12 6.55
N ALA A 186 -15.92 14.29 6.64
CA ALA A 186 -14.47 14.40 6.63
C ALA A 186 -13.81 13.73 7.85
N PHE A 187 -14.35 13.93 9.06
CA PHE A 187 -13.85 13.25 10.26
C PHE A 187 -14.02 11.74 10.16
N ARG A 188 -15.18 11.26 9.70
CA ARG A 188 -15.43 9.83 9.47
C ARG A 188 -14.50 9.24 8.42
N ALA A 189 -14.28 9.93 7.29
CA ALA A 189 -13.40 9.48 6.23
C ALA A 189 -11.95 9.39 6.71
N PHE A 190 -11.46 10.43 7.39
CA PHE A 190 -10.12 10.42 7.98
C PHE A 190 -9.95 9.28 8.98
N TRP A 191 -10.90 9.12 9.89
CA TRP A 191 -10.90 8.05 10.88
C TRP A 191 -10.91 6.67 10.24
N THR A 192 -11.80 6.45 9.27
CA THR A 192 -11.93 5.15 8.59
C THR A 192 -10.63 4.77 7.87
N LEU A 193 -9.99 5.73 7.19
CA LEU A 193 -8.70 5.49 6.54
C LEU A 193 -7.57 5.23 7.54
N ARG A 194 -7.57 5.95 8.67
CA ARG A 194 -6.64 5.78 9.80
C ARG A 194 -6.77 4.39 10.45
N GLU A 195 -7.98 3.85 10.57
CA GLU A 195 -8.19 2.49 11.10
C GLU A 195 -7.84 1.41 10.08
N LYS A 196 -8.23 1.61 8.80
CA LYS A 196 -7.90 0.68 7.72
C LYS A 196 -6.39 0.55 7.50
N ILE A 197 -5.61 1.62 7.71
CA ILE A 197 -4.14 1.54 7.61
C ILE A 197 -3.53 0.75 8.78
N GLY A 198 -4.18 0.69 9.94
CA GLY A 198 -3.75 -0.12 11.08
C GLY A 198 -4.15 -1.61 10.97
N THR A 199 -5.13 -1.92 10.12
CA THR A 199 -5.73 -3.26 9.96
C THR A 199 -5.55 -3.82 8.54
N THR A 200 -4.53 -3.34 7.82
CA THR A 200 -4.28 -3.72 6.41
C THR A 200 -4.20 -5.25 6.26
N PRO A 201 -5.00 -5.84 5.35
CA PRO A 201 -4.99 -7.27 5.15
C PRO A 201 -3.75 -7.74 4.40
N ILE A 202 -3.49 -9.05 4.48
CA ILE A 202 -2.56 -9.74 3.57
C ILE A 202 -3.21 -9.80 2.18
N LEU A 203 -2.51 -9.32 1.16
CA LEU A 203 -2.95 -9.47 -0.23
C LEU A 203 -2.43 -10.80 -0.78
N ARG A 204 -3.32 -11.74 -1.09
CA ARG A 204 -2.92 -13.07 -1.57
C ARG A 204 -2.23 -12.98 -2.93
N HIS A 205 -1.29 -13.88 -3.19
CA HIS A 205 -0.65 -13.96 -4.50
C HIS A 205 -1.68 -14.19 -5.60
N PHE A 206 -1.49 -13.52 -6.73
CA PHE A 206 -2.36 -13.69 -7.88
C PHE A 206 -2.20 -15.10 -8.46
N ASP A 207 -3.32 -15.80 -8.63
CA ASP A 207 -3.38 -17.14 -9.19
C ASP A 207 -3.89 -17.07 -10.64
N PRO A 208 -3.06 -17.36 -11.66
CA PRO A 208 -3.47 -17.24 -13.06
C PRO A 208 -4.60 -18.20 -13.46
N ASP A 209 -4.83 -19.27 -12.70
CA ASP A 209 -5.85 -20.27 -12.99
C ASP A 209 -7.22 -19.91 -12.38
N ARG A 210 -7.29 -18.85 -11.57
CA ARG A 210 -8.53 -18.36 -10.95
C ARG A 210 -9.08 -17.14 -11.67
N LEU A 211 -10.40 -17.07 -11.80
CA LEU A 211 -11.08 -15.92 -12.40
C LEU A 211 -10.85 -14.65 -11.56
N PRO A 212 -10.27 -13.58 -12.14
CA PRO A 212 -10.13 -12.32 -11.46
C PRO A 212 -11.43 -11.50 -11.54
N VAL A 213 -11.80 -10.89 -10.43
CA VAL A 213 -12.82 -9.83 -10.34
C VAL A 213 -12.11 -8.51 -10.14
N VAL A 214 -12.35 -7.54 -11.01
CA VAL A 214 -11.79 -6.20 -10.88
C VAL A 214 -12.87 -5.25 -10.42
N ILE A 215 -12.68 -4.66 -9.25
CA ILE A 215 -13.55 -3.61 -8.73
C ILE A 215 -12.83 -2.28 -8.98
N VAL A 216 -13.49 -1.37 -9.68
CA VAL A 216 -12.94 -0.05 -10.01
C VAL A 216 -13.84 1.03 -9.44
N TYR A 217 -13.22 1.95 -8.70
CA TYR A 217 -13.84 3.16 -8.22
C TYR A 217 -13.08 4.36 -8.78
N ALA A 218 -13.84 5.34 -9.27
CA ALA A 218 -13.29 6.58 -9.78
C ALA A 218 -14.13 7.75 -9.28
N SER A 219 -13.44 8.84 -8.95
CA SER A 219 -13.97 10.14 -8.60
C SER A 219 -13.16 11.21 -9.32
N GLU A 220 -13.53 12.49 -9.19
CA GLU A 220 -12.75 13.60 -9.72
C GLU A 220 -11.31 13.65 -9.17
N TRP A 221 -11.10 13.12 -7.95
CA TRP A 221 -9.84 13.27 -7.20
C TRP A 221 -9.04 11.98 -7.03
N ALA A 222 -9.70 10.83 -7.09
CA ALA A 222 -9.07 9.54 -6.82
C ALA A 222 -9.63 8.44 -7.72
N ILE A 223 -8.72 7.59 -8.18
CA ILE A 223 -9.03 6.30 -8.80
C ILE A 223 -8.46 5.22 -7.88
N SER A 224 -9.24 4.18 -7.63
CA SER A 224 -8.77 2.98 -6.95
C SER A 224 -9.32 1.77 -7.67
N ASP A 225 -8.43 0.83 -7.96
CA ASP A 225 -8.76 -0.49 -8.43
C ASP A 225 -8.43 -1.53 -7.36
N SER A 226 -9.14 -2.65 -7.40
CA SER A 226 -8.86 -3.82 -6.58
C SER A 226 -9.11 -5.07 -7.41
N ILE A 227 -8.09 -5.90 -7.52
CA ILE A 227 -8.19 -7.22 -8.13
C ILE A 227 -8.47 -8.21 -7.00
N MET A 228 -9.53 -8.98 -7.15
CA MET A 228 -9.96 -9.99 -6.19
C MET A 228 -10.07 -11.35 -6.88
N GLN A 229 -9.76 -12.41 -6.15
CA GLN A 229 -9.93 -13.78 -6.60
C GLN A 229 -10.63 -14.58 -5.51
N GLU A 230 -11.46 -15.55 -5.90
CA GLU A 230 -12.10 -16.45 -4.95
C GLU A 230 -11.07 -17.44 -4.42
N HIS A 231 -10.86 -17.44 -3.10
CA HIS A 231 -10.09 -18.43 -2.37
C HIS A 231 -10.93 -18.97 -1.20
N ASP A 232 -11.06 -20.29 -1.10
CA ASP A 232 -11.75 -20.93 0.03
C ASP A 232 -13.17 -20.38 0.25
N HIS A 233 -13.93 -20.21 -0.86
CA HIS A 233 -15.28 -19.61 -0.89
C HIS A 233 -15.36 -18.14 -0.46
N THR A 234 -14.23 -17.45 -0.34
CA THR A 234 -14.15 -16.04 0.04
C THR A 234 -13.35 -15.26 -1.01
N TYR A 235 -13.80 -14.07 -1.39
CA TYR A 235 -13.01 -13.22 -2.27
C TYR A 235 -11.89 -12.53 -1.48
N SER A 236 -10.65 -12.79 -1.88
CA SER A 236 -9.46 -12.14 -1.32
C SER A 236 -8.80 -11.24 -2.36
N ARG A 237 -8.24 -10.12 -1.90
CA ARG A 237 -7.56 -9.17 -2.78
C ARG A 237 -6.16 -9.68 -3.15
N SER A 238 -5.77 -9.47 -4.39
CA SER A 238 -4.45 -9.81 -4.90
C SER A 238 -3.74 -8.56 -5.44
N PRO A 239 -2.40 -8.47 -5.34
CA PRO A 239 -1.65 -7.42 -6.01
C PRO A 239 -1.88 -7.51 -7.52
N ALA A 240 -1.99 -6.37 -8.20
CA ALA A 240 -2.02 -6.36 -9.66
C ALA A 240 -0.76 -7.03 -10.22
N ALA A 241 -0.95 -7.98 -11.13
CA ALA A 241 0.15 -8.60 -11.87
C ALA A 241 0.84 -7.52 -12.70
N ARG A 242 2.10 -7.23 -12.40
CA ARG A 242 2.98 -6.42 -13.25
C ARG A 242 3.79 -7.33 -14.17
#